data_AF-A0AA43CL67-F1
#
_entry.id   AF-A0AA43CL67-F1
#
_cell.length_a   1.000
_cell.length_b   1.000
_cell.length_c   1.000
_cell.angle_alpha   90.00
_cell.angle_beta   90.00
_cell.angle_gamma   90.00
#
_symmetry.space_group_name_H-M   'P 1'
#
loop_
_entity.id
_entity.type
_entity.pdbx_description
1 polymer ?
#
loop_
_entity_poly.entity_id
_entity_poly.type
_entity_poly.pdbx_seq_one_letter_code
_entity_poly.pdbx_strand_id
1 'polypeptide(L)'
;MRIRSDTGIGVVLLVFCGIMFLQTQEIPEPLFGSAGAAFFPTVLLVLLTPLSAALFLHGLIGDLRARGAPAGAPARRSFGAWFADYRNVIVSFLLFFLFVALLEPIGYMLSGFLFLFAMQAFLGPRSWRKMIQHALVSAGVVLFLWVMFRWVLVVLLPEGDIFY
;
A
#
# COMPACT_ATOMS: atom_id res chain seq x y z
N MET A 1 -30.59 3.21 5.94
CA MET A 1 -29.54 2.32 6.48
C MET A 1 -28.22 3.09 6.43
N ARG A 2 -27.56 3.36 7.56
CA ARG A 2 -26.23 3.98 7.55
C ARG A 2 -25.23 2.85 7.41
N ILE A 3 -24.68 2.68 6.21
CA ILE A 3 -23.54 1.81 5.97
C ILE A 3 -22.36 2.53 6.63
N ARG A 4 -21.72 1.92 7.64
CA ARG A 4 -20.45 2.45 8.15
C ARG A 4 -19.45 2.54 7.01
N SER A 5 -18.58 3.55 7.06
CA SER A 5 -17.51 3.72 6.07
C SER A 5 -16.75 2.41 5.87
N ASP A 6 -16.48 1.68 6.95
CA ASP A 6 -15.79 0.39 6.95
C ASP A 6 -16.53 -0.68 6.12
N THR A 7 -17.85 -0.80 6.27
CA THR A 7 -18.69 -1.74 5.52
C THR A 7 -18.65 -1.40 4.03
N GLY A 8 -18.81 -0.12 3.68
CA GLY A 8 -18.78 0.36 2.30
C GLY A 8 -17.41 0.13 1.64
N ILE A 9 -16.33 0.48 2.33
CA ILE A 9 -14.96 0.28 1.87
C ILE A 9 -14.67 -1.22 1.70
N GLY A 10 -15.08 -2.06 2.66
CA GLY A 10 -14.91 -3.51 2.59
C GLY A 10 -15.59 -4.14 1.37
N VAL A 11 -16.84 -3.74 1.06
CA VAL A 11 -17.54 -4.20 -0.15
C VAL A 11 -16.79 -3.78 -1.41
N VAL A 12 -16.41 -2.51 -1.52
CA VAL A 12 -15.68 -1.99 -2.69
C VAL A 12 -14.37 -2.76 -2.91
N LEU A 13 -13.61 -3.00 -1.84
CA LEU A 13 -12.35 -3.75 -1.91
C LEU A 13 -12.58 -5.21 -2.30
N LEU A 14 -13.62 -5.88 -1.78
CA LEU A 14 -13.95 -7.25 -2.15
C LEU A 14 -14.34 -7.38 -3.62
N VAL A 15 -15.19 -6.46 -4.11
CA VAL A 15 -15.57 -6.42 -5.54
C VAL A 15 -14.34 -6.18 -6.40
N PHE A 16 -13.49 -5.21 -6.02
CA PHE A 16 -12.24 -4.95 -6.71
C PHE A 16 -11.33 -6.19 -6.74
N CYS A 17 -11.13 -6.87 -5.60
CA CYS A 17 -10.32 -8.09 -5.53
C CYS A 17 -10.89 -9.19 -6.45
N GLY A 18 -12.21 -9.38 -6.46
CA GLY A 18 -12.87 -10.36 -7.34
C GLY A 18 -12.65 -10.05 -8.82
N ILE A 19 -12.84 -8.79 -9.25
CA ILE A 19 -12.62 -8.37 -10.63
C ILE A 19 -11.14 -8.57 -11.03
N MET A 20 -10.21 -8.11 -10.18
CA MET A 20 -8.78 -8.24 -10.46
C MET A 20 -8.34 -9.72 -10.50
N PHE A 21 -8.91 -10.58 -9.66
CA PHE A 21 -8.60 -12.01 -9.67
C PHE A 21 -9.07 -12.71 -10.94
N LEU A 22 -10.19 -12.29 -11.51
CA LEU A 22 -10.62 -12.78 -12.83
C LEU A 22 -9.66 -12.30 -13.92
N GLN A 23 -9.20 -11.06 -13.86
CA GLN A 23 -8.23 -10.51 -14.81
C GLN A 23 -6.86 -11.19 -14.75
N THR A 24 -6.44 -11.74 -13.60
CA THR A 24 -5.16 -12.46 -13.55
C THR A 24 -5.14 -13.71 -14.43
N GLN A 25 -6.31 -14.31 -14.72
CA GLN A 25 -6.44 -15.49 -15.58
C GLN A 25 -6.22 -15.16 -17.07
N GLU A 26 -6.33 -13.89 -17.44
CA GLU A 26 -6.16 -13.42 -18.81
C GLU A 26 -4.72 -12.95 -19.10
N ILE A 27 -3.85 -12.92 -18.09
CA ILE A 27 -2.47 -12.46 -18.23
C ILE A 27 -1.67 -13.49 -19.06
N PRO A 28 -1.07 -13.08 -20.19
CA PRO A 28 -0.21 -13.97 -20.98
C PRO A 28 1.03 -14.41 -20.20
N GLU A 29 1.49 -15.63 -20.45
CA GLU A 29 2.75 -16.10 -19.87
C GLU A 29 3.94 -15.30 -20.43
N PRO A 30 4.87 -14.85 -19.57
CA PRO A 30 6.00 -14.04 -19.99
C PRO A 30 7.02 -14.90 -20.77
N LEU A 31 7.72 -14.27 -21.71
CA LEU A 31 8.81 -14.89 -22.47
C LEU A 31 10.05 -15.21 -21.60
N PHE A 32 10.17 -14.53 -20.45
CA PHE A 32 11.29 -14.64 -19.51
C PHE A 32 10.78 -14.60 -18.07
N GLY A 33 11.40 -15.40 -17.19
CA GLY A 33 11.04 -15.53 -15.77
C GLY A 33 10.47 -16.90 -15.43
N SER A 34 10.81 -17.43 -14.25
CA SER A 34 10.34 -18.74 -13.77
C SER A 34 8.99 -18.67 -13.05
N ALA A 35 8.64 -17.49 -12.52
CA ALA A 35 7.32 -17.20 -11.98
C ALA A 35 6.46 -16.52 -13.06
N GLY A 36 5.31 -17.10 -13.39
CA GLY A 36 4.39 -16.51 -14.38
C GLY A 36 3.98 -15.09 -13.99
N ALA A 37 3.71 -14.22 -14.97
CA ALA A 37 3.44 -12.80 -14.74
C ALA A 37 2.23 -12.54 -13.81
N ALA A 38 1.29 -13.50 -13.75
CA ALA A 38 0.14 -13.47 -12.85
C ALA A 38 0.48 -13.82 -11.38
N PHE A 39 1.65 -14.37 -11.08
CA PHE A 39 1.98 -14.89 -9.75
C PHE A 39 1.94 -13.80 -8.68
N PHE A 40 2.68 -12.70 -8.88
CA PHE A 40 2.73 -11.62 -7.90
C PHE A 40 1.36 -10.95 -7.68
N PRO A 41 0.61 -10.56 -8.74
CA PRO A 41 -0.76 -10.08 -8.57
C PRO A 41 -1.67 -11.06 -7.82
N THR A 42 -1.57 -12.36 -8.11
CA THR A 42 -2.39 -13.39 -7.46
C THR A 42 -2.09 -13.49 -5.97
N VAL A 43 -0.80 -13.53 -5.58
CA VAL A 43 -0.40 -13.55 -4.15
C VAL A 43 -0.95 -12.33 -3.42
N LEU A 44 -0.85 -11.13 -4.02
CA LEU A 44 -1.41 -9.92 -3.43
C LEU A 44 -2.92 -10.02 -3.22
N LEU A 45 -3.66 -10.50 -4.23
CA LEU A 45 -5.12 -10.64 -4.15
C LEU A 45 -5.55 -11.69 -3.11
N VAL A 46 -4.82 -12.81 -3.02
CA VAL A 46 -5.06 -13.85 -2.00
C VAL A 46 -4.86 -13.31 -0.59
N LEU A 47 -3.88 -12.42 -0.37
CA LEU A 47 -3.66 -11.78 0.93
C LEU A 47 -4.66 -10.65 1.21
N LEU A 48 -5.01 -9.86 0.20
CA LEU A 48 -5.89 -8.70 0.34
C LEU A 48 -7.36 -9.08 0.53
N THR A 49 -7.80 -10.19 -0.08
CA THR A 49 -9.19 -10.68 0.00
C THR A 49 -9.64 -10.96 1.45
N PRO A 50 -8.94 -11.77 2.27
CA PRO A 50 -9.36 -12.02 3.65
C PRO A 50 -9.29 -10.77 4.52
N LEU A 51 -8.34 -9.84 4.27
CA LEU A 51 -8.29 -8.55 4.97
C LEU A 51 -9.51 -7.68 4.65
N SER A 52 -9.90 -7.64 3.37
CA SER A 52 -11.09 -6.91 2.92
C SER A 52 -12.37 -7.54 3.47
N ALA A 53 -12.43 -8.87 3.54
CA ALA A 53 -13.52 -9.60 4.17
C ALA A 53 -13.60 -9.31 5.67
N ALA A 54 -12.47 -9.30 6.38
CA ALA A 54 -12.43 -8.96 7.80
C ALA A 54 -12.92 -7.52 8.05
N LEU A 55 -12.49 -6.55 7.21
CA LEU A 55 -12.95 -5.16 7.30
C LEU A 55 -14.47 -5.06 7.07
N PHE A 56 -14.98 -5.74 6.05
CA PHE A 56 -16.42 -5.81 5.77
C PHE A 56 -17.20 -6.41 6.94
N LEU A 57 -16.77 -7.54 7.48
CA LEU A 57 -17.42 -8.20 8.62
C LEU A 57 -17.40 -7.31 9.87
N HIS A 58 -16.28 -6.64 10.14
CA HIS A 58 -16.17 -5.72 11.26
C HIS A 58 -17.14 -4.53 11.12
N GLY A 59 -17.23 -3.96 9.91
CA GLY A 59 -18.20 -2.91 9.59
C GLY A 59 -19.64 -3.39 9.76
N LEU A 60 -19.96 -4.57 9.22
CA LEU A 60 -21.29 -5.18 9.26
C LEU A 60 -21.75 -5.47 10.69
N ILE A 61 -20.89 -6.07 11.52
CA ILE A 61 -21.18 -6.33 12.94
C ILE A 61 -21.42 -5.00 13.68
N GLY A 62 -20.61 -3.99 13.38
CA GLY A 62 -20.78 -2.63 13.93
C GLY A 62 -22.11 -2.01 13.54
N ASP A 63 -22.54 -2.16 12.28
CA ASP A 63 -23.83 -1.68 11.77
C ASP A 63 -25.01 -2.40 12.42
N LEU A 64 -24.91 -3.72 12.63
CA LEU A 64 -25.94 -4.51 13.31
C LEU A 64 -26.10 -4.12 14.78
N ARG A 65 -24.99 -3.86 15.49
CA ARG A 65 -25.00 -3.45 16.91
C ARG A 65 -25.48 -2.01 17.12
N ALA A 66 -25.30 -1.14 16.13
CA ALA A 66 -25.67 0.28 16.21
C ALA A 66 -27.12 0.57 15.78
N ARG A 67 -27.92 -0.47 15.47
CA ARG A 67 -29.34 -0.33 15.13
C ARG A 67 -30.13 0.17 16.35
N GLY A 68 -30.28 1.49 16.48
CA GLY A 68 -31.08 2.13 17.53
C GLY A 68 -30.56 3.48 18.04
N ALA A 69 -29.33 3.87 17.69
CA ALA A 69 -28.78 5.16 18.12
C ALA A 69 -29.27 6.32 17.20
N PRO A 70 -29.73 7.45 17.75
CA PRO A 70 -30.16 8.61 16.97
C PRO A 70 -29.00 9.21 16.17
N ALA A 71 -29.31 9.63 14.94
CA ALA A 71 -28.34 10.15 13.98
C ALA A 71 -27.91 11.58 14.32
N GLY A 72 -26.66 11.77 14.72
CA GLY A 72 -26.03 13.09 14.74
C GLY A 72 -25.76 13.58 13.31
N ALA A 73 -26.15 14.81 12.99
CA ALA A 73 -25.93 15.41 11.67
C ALA A 73 -24.41 15.52 11.36
N PRO A 74 -23.99 15.30 10.10
CA PRO A 74 -22.60 15.52 9.72
C PRO A 74 -22.28 17.01 9.83
N ALA A 75 -21.41 17.36 10.78
CA ALA A 75 -20.90 18.72 10.91
C ALA A 75 -20.16 19.09 9.60
N ARG A 76 -20.54 20.20 8.96
CA ARG A 76 -19.78 20.80 7.86
C ARG A 76 -18.39 21.15 8.39
N ARG A 77 -17.37 20.41 7.96
CA ARG A 77 -15.97 20.69 8.34
C ARG A 77 -15.37 21.72 7.40
N SER A 78 -14.58 22.63 7.95
CA SER A 78 -13.78 23.58 7.19
C SER A 78 -12.68 22.85 6.40
N PHE A 79 -12.33 23.34 5.21
CA PHE A 79 -11.26 22.79 4.36
C PHE A 79 -9.91 22.68 5.10
N GLY A 80 -9.61 23.64 5.98
CA GLY A 80 -8.38 23.60 6.78
C GLY A 80 -8.36 22.47 7.83
N ALA A 81 -9.51 22.16 8.43
CA ALA A 81 -9.65 21.04 9.37
C ALA A 81 -9.55 19.70 8.62
N TRP A 82 -10.12 19.60 7.42
CA TRP A 82 -9.95 18.44 6.56
C TRP A 82 -8.47 18.24 6.20
N PHE A 83 -7.75 19.27 5.76
CA PHE A 83 -6.34 19.13 5.40
C PHE A 83 -5.47 18.69 6.58
N ALA A 84 -5.74 19.18 7.79
CA ALA A 84 -5.05 18.74 8.99
C ALA A 84 -5.29 17.26 9.30
N ASP A 85 -6.53 16.78 9.15
CA ASP A 85 -6.90 15.37 9.36
C ASP A 85 -6.19 14.43 8.35
N TYR A 86 -6.03 14.88 7.10
CA TYR A 86 -5.49 14.05 6.00
C TYR A 86 -4.02 14.31 5.66
N ARG A 87 -3.35 15.22 6.38
CA ARG A 87 -1.94 15.60 6.12
C ARG A 87 -1.03 14.38 5.99
N ASN A 88 -1.16 13.41 6.89
CA ASN A 88 -0.31 12.22 6.86
C ASN A 88 -0.51 11.41 5.58
N VAL A 89 -1.77 11.24 5.16
CA VAL A 89 -2.14 10.52 3.93
C VAL A 89 -1.56 11.23 2.71
N ILE A 90 -1.75 12.55 2.62
CA ILE A 90 -1.26 13.36 1.50
C ILE A 90 0.25 13.27 1.38
N VAL A 91 0.99 13.44 2.49
CA VAL A 91 2.46 13.33 2.48
C VAL A 91 2.92 11.93 2.10
N SER A 92 2.21 10.88 2.53
CA SER A 92 2.51 9.49 2.15
C SER A 92 2.41 9.27 0.65
N PHE A 93 1.35 9.79 0.02
CA PHE A 93 1.19 9.75 -1.44
C PHE A 93 2.28 10.56 -2.15
N LEU A 94 2.61 11.76 -1.67
CA LEU A 94 3.66 12.58 -2.26
C LEU A 94 5.03 11.88 -2.21
N LEU A 95 5.38 11.27 -1.07
CA LEU A 95 6.61 10.48 -0.95
C LEU A 95 6.60 9.26 -1.89
N PHE A 96 5.45 8.61 -2.07
CA PHE A 96 5.31 7.50 -3.01
C PHE A 96 5.48 7.95 -4.47
N PHE A 97 4.87 9.06 -4.89
CA PHE A 97 5.07 9.57 -6.25
C PHE A 97 6.50 10.03 -6.47
N LEU A 98 7.13 10.64 -5.47
CA LEU A 98 8.55 10.98 -5.52
C LEU A 98 9.43 9.73 -5.66
N PHE A 99 9.12 8.65 -4.94
CA PHE A 99 9.79 7.37 -5.11
C PHE A 99 9.70 6.86 -6.55
N VAL A 100 8.49 6.84 -7.12
CA VAL A 100 8.27 6.40 -8.51
C VAL A 100 9.05 7.27 -9.50
N ALA A 101 9.02 8.59 -9.33
CA ALA A 101 9.79 9.51 -10.18
C ALA A 101 11.32 9.34 -10.05
N LEU A 102 11.79 8.79 -8.92
CA LEU A 102 13.21 8.52 -8.66
C LEU A 102 13.65 7.12 -9.11
N LEU A 103 12.73 6.22 -9.50
CA LEU A 103 13.09 4.85 -9.92
C LEU A 103 14.01 4.85 -11.14
N GLU A 104 13.65 5.61 -12.18
CA GLU A 104 14.45 5.73 -13.41
C GLU A 104 15.83 6.37 -13.17
N PRO A 105 15.94 7.56 -12.55
CA PRO A 105 17.24 8.21 -12.44
C PRO A 105 18.20 7.49 -11.49
N ILE A 106 17.75 7.07 -10.30
CA ILE A 106 18.66 6.60 -9.23
C ILE A 106 18.48 5.11 -8.87
N GLY A 107 17.60 4.40 -9.56
CA GLY A 107 17.38 2.96 -9.39
C GLY A 107 16.57 2.58 -8.15
N TYR A 108 16.13 1.32 -8.11
CA TYR A 108 15.27 0.76 -7.06
C TYR A 108 15.91 0.80 -5.67
N MET A 109 17.20 0.47 -5.58
CA MET A 109 17.91 0.38 -4.29
C MET A 109 17.89 1.70 -3.53
N LEU A 110 18.34 2.77 -4.17
CA LEU A 110 18.46 4.06 -3.52
C LEU A 110 17.10 4.73 -3.36
N SER A 111 16.27 4.74 -4.40
CA SER A 111 14.92 5.32 -4.32
C SER A 111 14.06 4.62 -3.26
N GLY A 112 14.08 3.28 -3.21
CA GLY A 112 13.36 2.48 -2.22
C GLY A 112 13.85 2.73 -0.80
N PHE A 113 15.17 2.83 -0.60
CA PHE A 113 15.74 3.16 0.70
C PHE A 113 15.29 4.54 1.17
N LEU A 114 15.44 5.56 0.32
CA LEU A 114 15.05 6.93 0.63
C LEU A 114 13.56 7.03 0.93
N PHE A 115 12.72 6.34 0.15
CA PHE A 115 11.29 6.28 0.36
C PHE A 115 10.92 5.69 1.73
N LEU A 116 11.37 4.46 2.02
CA LEU A 116 11.04 3.81 3.29
C LEU A 116 11.59 4.61 4.47
N PHE A 117 12.82 5.12 4.37
CA PHE A 117 13.43 5.90 5.44
C PHE A 117 12.66 7.20 5.68
N ALA A 118 12.36 7.97 4.63
CA ALA A 118 11.62 9.22 4.73
C ALA A 118 10.20 8.99 5.28
N MET A 119 9.54 7.92 4.82
CA MET A 119 8.20 7.54 5.27
C MET A 119 8.22 7.14 6.76
N GLN A 120 9.14 6.28 7.17
CA GLN A 120 9.30 5.89 8.58
C GLN A 120 9.70 7.08 9.46
N ALA A 121 10.56 7.96 8.98
CA ALA A 121 10.95 9.17 9.71
C ALA A 121 9.81 10.19 9.79
N PHE A 122 8.92 10.23 8.80
CA PHE A 122 7.77 11.12 8.77
C PHE A 122 6.66 10.64 9.71
N LEU A 123 6.27 9.36 9.66
CA LEU A 123 5.20 8.80 10.50
C LEU A 123 5.69 8.41 11.90
N GLY A 124 6.97 8.07 12.04
CA GLY A 124 7.55 7.53 13.26
C GLY A 124 8.21 8.56 14.18
N PRO A 125 8.62 8.13 15.38
CA PRO A 125 9.33 8.97 16.33
C PRO A 125 10.71 9.40 15.79
N ARG A 126 11.13 10.63 16.12
CA ARG A 126 12.33 11.29 15.54
C ARG A 126 13.56 11.35 16.44
N SER A 127 13.73 10.40 17.36
CA SER A 127 14.96 10.34 18.17
C SER A 127 16.12 9.73 17.37
N TRP A 128 17.37 10.08 17.73
CA TRP A 128 18.58 9.55 17.07
C TRP A 128 18.59 8.02 16.97
N ARG A 129 18.26 7.34 18.07
CA ARG A 129 18.14 5.87 18.12
C ARG A 129 17.08 5.35 17.14
N LYS A 130 15.97 6.07 16.99
CA LYS A 130 14.87 5.70 16.08
C LYS A 130 15.24 5.97 14.62
N MET A 131 16.00 7.03 14.33
CA MET A 131 16.54 7.26 12.98
C MET A 131 17.45 6.14 12.53
N ILE A 132 18.34 5.66 13.40
CA ILE A 132 19.18 4.49 13.11
C ILE A 132 18.31 3.25 12.85
N GLN A 133 17.30 3.01 13.69
CA GLN A 133 16.37 1.89 13.48
C GLN A 133 15.64 2.00 12.13
N HIS A 134 15.16 3.18 11.75
CA HIS A 134 14.51 3.39 10.45
C HIS A 134 15.46 3.07 9.30
N ALA A 135 16.69 3.57 9.35
CA ALA A 135 17.70 3.30 8.32
C ALA A 135 18.01 1.81 8.18
N LEU A 136 18.21 1.10 9.30
CA LEU A 136 18.48 -0.33 9.29
C LEU A 136 17.29 -1.14 8.74
N VAL A 137 16.07 -0.82 9.16
CA VAL A 137 14.86 -1.48 8.67
C VAL A 137 14.65 -1.19 7.18
N SER A 138 14.82 0.05 6.75
CA SER A 138 14.71 0.43 5.33
C SER A 138 15.72 -0.33 4.48
N ALA A 139 16.99 -0.36 4.87
CA ALA A 139 18.03 -1.11 4.15
C ALA A 139 17.71 -2.61 4.09
N GLY A 140 17.32 -3.20 5.23
CA GLY A 140 16.99 -4.62 5.30
C GLY A 140 15.78 -5.00 4.44
N VAL A 141 14.72 -4.19 4.46
CA VAL A 141 13.50 -4.43 3.67
C VAL A 141 13.76 -4.26 2.18
N VAL A 142 14.48 -3.20 1.76
CA VAL A 142 14.82 -2.98 0.35
C VAL A 142 15.70 -4.10 -0.18
N LEU A 143 16.70 -4.53 0.59
CA LEU A 143 17.56 -5.64 0.21
C LEU A 143 16.76 -6.94 0.10
N PHE A 144 15.92 -7.24 1.09
CA PHE A 144 15.04 -8.41 1.08
C PHE A 144 14.14 -8.42 -0.15
N LEU A 145 13.45 -7.32 -0.42
CA LEU A 145 12.55 -7.21 -1.57
C LEU A 145 13.32 -7.35 -2.88
N TRP A 146 14.50 -6.73 -3.02
CA TRP A 146 15.32 -6.91 -4.21
C TRP A 146 15.72 -8.37 -4.44
N VAL A 147 16.14 -9.08 -3.38
CA VAL A 147 16.44 -10.52 -3.48
C VAL A 147 15.19 -11.28 -3.90
N MET A 148 14.04 -11.02 -3.27
CA MET A 148 12.77 -11.65 -3.60
C MET A 148 12.39 -11.41 -5.07
N PHE A 149 12.38 -10.16 -5.53
CA PHE A 149 12.02 -9.82 -6.91
C PHE A 149 13.01 -10.39 -7.93
N ARG A 150 14.31 -10.35 -7.65
CA ARG A 150 15.33 -10.81 -8.60
C ARG A 150 15.47 -12.34 -8.66
N TRP A 151 15.31 -13.03 -7.53
CA TRP A 151 15.56 -14.48 -7.44
C TRP A 151 14.30 -15.32 -7.41
N VAL A 152 13.24 -14.85 -6.75
CA VAL A 152 11.96 -15.59 -6.67
C VAL A 152 11.06 -15.23 -7.84
N LEU A 153 10.93 -13.93 -8.13
CA LEU A 153 10.04 -13.46 -9.20
C LEU A 153 10.76 -13.30 -10.55
N VAL A 154 12.09 -13.29 -10.56
CA VAL A 154 12.93 -13.10 -11.76
C VAL A 154 12.51 -11.84 -12.55
N VAL A 155 12.17 -10.78 -11.82
CA VAL A 155 11.78 -9.47 -12.36
C VAL A 155 12.98 -8.54 -12.37
N LEU A 156 13.18 -7.86 -13.50
CA LEU A 156 14.20 -6.82 -13.68
C LEU A 156 13.78 -5.57 -12.92
N LEU A 157 14.58 -5.17 -11.94
CA LEU A 157 14.40 -3.93 -11.19
C LEU A 157 15.28 -2.83 -11.80
N PRO A 158 14.80 -1.58 -11.91
CA PRO A 158 15.61 -0.48 -12.42
C PRO A 158 16.90 -0.32 -11.62
N GLU A 159 18.04 -0.33 -12.31
CA GLU A 159 19.36 -0.15 -11.69
C GLU A 159 19.74 1.35 -11.59
N GLY A 160 19.06 2.21 -12.35
CA GLY A 160 19.25 3.66 -12.37
C GLY A 160 20.12 4.09 -13.55
N ASP A 161 19.76 5.20 -14.19
CA ASP A 161 20.45 5.69 -15.37
C ASP A 161 21.69 6.55 -15.04
N ILE A 162 21.87 6.96 -13.79
CA ILE A 162 23.01 7.82 -13.35
C ILE A 162 24.41 7.19 -13.50
N PHE A 163 24.51 5.93 -13.91
CA PHE A 163 25.77 5.24 -14.16
C PHE A 163 25.97 4.81 -15.62
N TYR A 164 25.09 5.23 -16.54
CA TYR A 164 25.18 4.98 -17.99
C TYR A 164 25.50 6.26 -18.79
#